data_AF-A0A2S6X338-F1
#
_entry.id   AF-A0A2S6X338-F1
#
_cell.length_a   1.000
_cell.length_b   1.000
_cell.length_c   1.000
_cell.angle_alpha   90.00
_cell.angle_beta   90.00
_cell.angle_gamma   90.00
#
_symmetry.space_group_name_H-M   'P 1'
#
loop_
_entity.id
_entity.type
_entity.pdbx_description
1 polymer ?
#
loop_
_entity_poly.entity_id
_entity_poly.type
_entity_poly.pdbx_seq_one_letter_code
_entity_poly.pdbx_strand_id
1 'polypeptide(L)'
;MTEEFVLDLDEGMLEYFRDMVAVLVDRCGISRPEAVARINSQYADLEVDPYPDLLCHEAPEFWALPAYYGRGDHLLPPTGDPDADAHIDFSRLPLHPPPPRDSRFWTLPR
;
A
#
# COMPACT_ATOMS: atom_id res chain seq x y z
N MET A 1 -7.15 10.67 13.52
CA MET A 1 -7.49 10.40 12.11
C MET A 1 -6.85 11.46 11.25
N THR A 2 -5.83 11.08 10.51
CA THR A 2 -5.34 11.85 9.36
C THR A 2 -6.42 11.78 8.27
N GLU A 3 -6.67 12.85 7.52
CA GLU A 3 -7.91 13.02 6.70
C GLU A 3 -8.18 11.89 5.68
N GLU A 4 -7.18 11.08 5.36
CA GLU A 4 -7.28 9.99 4.39
C GLU A 4 -7.04 8.58 4.96
N PHE A 5 -6.35 8.43 6.09
CA PHE A 5 -6.03 7.11 6.64
C PHE A 5 -6.86 6.78 7.87
N VAL A 6 -7.29 5.51 7.98
CA VAL A 6 -8.07 5.02 9.14
C VAL A 6 -7.21 4.85 10.38
N LEU A 7 -5.89 4.87 10.23
CA LEU A 7 -4.90 4.82 11.30
C LEU A 7 -4.67 6.23 11.87
N ASP A 8 -4.23 6.29 13.13
CA ASP A 8 -3.72 7.52 13.73
C ASP A 8 -2.22 7.59 13.48
N LEU A 9 -1.81 8.48 12.57
CA LEU A 9 -0.43 8.62 12.12
C LEU A 9 0.10 9.99 12.55
N ASP A 10 1.34 10.04 13.02
CA ASP A 10 2.05 11.31 13.17
C ASP A 10 2.44 11.88 11.78
N GLU A 11 3.08 13.06 11.77
CA GLU A 11 3.42 13.75 10.53
C GLU A 11 4.35 12.93 9.62
N GLY A 12 5.36 12.26 10.19
CA GLY A 12 6.32 11.46 9.42
C GLY A 12 5.70 10.19 8.87
N MET A 13 4.90 9.48 9.68
CA MET A 13 4.17 8.30 9.22
C MET A 13 3.11 8.65 8.18
N LEU A 14 2.47 9.82 8.29
CA LEU A 14 1.53 10.32 7.30
C LEU A 14 2.20 10.55 5.94
N GLU A 15 3.38 11.15 5.91
CA GLU A 15 4.16 11.32 4.67
C GLU A 15 4.56 9.97 4.08
N TYR A 16 5.06 9.05 4.91
CA TYR A 16 5.42 7.71 4.47
C TYR A 16 4.23 6.95 3.83
N PHE A 17 3.05 7.01 4.46
CA PHE A 17 1.84 6.39 3.91
C PHE A 17 1.36 7.08 2.62
N ARG A 18 1.60 8.39 2.45
CA ARG A 18 1.32 9.09 1.18
C ARG A 18 2.26 8.65 0.07
N ASP A 19 3.52 8.38 0.39
CA ASP A 19 4.47 7.82 -0.58
C ASP A 19 4.04 6.42 -1.01
N MET A 20 3.56 5.58 -0.09
CA MET A 20 2.97 4.27 -0.42
C MET A 20 1.77 4.41 -1.38
N VAL A 21 0.90 5.41 -1.16
CA VAL A 21 -0.21 5.71 -2.06
C VAL A 21 0.29 6.16 -3.44
N ALA A 22 1.32 7.00 -3.50
CA ALA A 22 1.93 7.44 -4.75
C ALA A 22 2.49 6.27 -5.57
N VAL A 23 3.14 5.30 -4.91
CA VAL A 23 3.60 4.06 -5.58
C VAL A 23 2.45 3.36 -6.30
N LEU A 24 1.31 3.18 -5.65
CA LEU A 24 0.16 2.50 -6.26
C LEU A 24 -0.43 3.29 -7.43
N VAL A 25 -0.47 4.62 -7.32
CA VAL A 25 -0.94 5.47 -8.42
C VAL A 25 0.02 5.37 -9.62
N ASP A 26 1.31 5.53 -9.38
CA ASP A 26 2.31 5.65 -10.44
C ASP A 26 2.67 4.30 -11.08
N ARG A 27 2.83 3.25 -10.27
CA ARG A 27 3.25 1.91 -10.75
C ARG A 27 2.08 1.00 -11.11
N CYS A 28 0.92 1.15 -10.46
CA CYS A 28 -0.24 0.29 -10.70
C CYS A 28 -1.36 0.98 -11.50
N GLY A 29 -1.27 2.30 -11.71
CA GLY A 29 -2.20 3.05 -12.56
C GLY A 29 -3.61 3.18 -11.98
N ILE A 30 -3.77 3.02 -10.66
CA ILE A 30 -5.08 3.15 -9.99
C ILE A 30 -5.32 4.57 -9.49
N SER A 31 -6.58 4.90 -9.25
CA SER A 31 -6.96 6.20 -8.70
C SER A 31 -6.45 6.38 -7.26
N ARG A 32 -6.15 7.62 -6.86
CA ARG A 32 -5.75 7.93 -5.48
C ARG A 32 -6.77 7.46 -4.43
N PRO A 33 -8.10 7.60 -4.60
CA PRO A 33 -9.08 7.06 -3.66
C PRO A 33 -8.99 5.55 -3.50
N GLU A 34 -8.75 4.81 -4.59
CA GLU A 34 -8.56 3.36 -4.53
C GLU A 34 -7.25 2.98 -3.85
N ALA A 35 -6.16 3.68 -4.17
CA ALA A 35 -4.86 3.47 -3.53
C ALA A 35 -4.95 3.66 -2.00
N VAL A 36 -5.56 4.76 -1.56
CA VAL A 36 -5.82 5.02 -0.13
C VAL A 36 -6.68 3.91 0.49
N ALA A 37 -7.75 3.48 -0.18
CA ALA A 37 -8.61 2.41 0.33
C ALA A 37 -7.87 1.08 0.48
N ARG A 38 -6.98 0.74 -0.46
CA ARG A 38 -6.15 -0.48 -0.39
C ARG A 38 -5.16 -0.41 0.77
N ILE A 39 -4.45 0.70 0.94
CA ILE A 39 -3.55 0.90 2.08
C ILE A 39 -4.32 0.82 3.40
N ASN A 40 -5.48 1.49 3.50
CA ASN A 40 -6.34 1.41 4.68
C ASN A 40 -6.76 -0.03 4.98
N SER A 41 -7.23 -0.78 3.98
CA SER A 41 -7.65 -2.16 4.18
C SER A 41 -6.50 -3.09 4.57
N GLN A 42 -5.29 -2.83 4.09
CA GLN A 42 -4.11 -3.65 4.35
C GLN A 42 -3.59 -3.45 5.78
N TYR A 43 -3.63 -2.20 6.28
CA TYR A 43 -2.96 -1.81 7.52
C TYR A 43 -3.89 -1.40 8.66
N ALA A 44 -5.21 -1.42 8.48
CA ALA A 44 -6.16 -0.89 9.46
C ALA A 44 -6.01 -1.42 10.90
N ASP A 45 -5.53 -2.65 11.05
CA ASP A 45 -5.40 -3.31 12.35
C ASP A 45 -3.93 -3.38 12.82
N LEU A 46 -3.02 -2.66 12.14
CA LEU A 46 -1.61 -2.54 12.52
C LEU A 46 -1.45 -1.46 13.59
N GLU A 47 -0.70 -1.77 14.64
CA GLU A 47 -0.18 -0.77 15.57
C GLU A 47 1.07 -0.13 14.95
N VAL A 48 1.05 1.19 14.82
CA VAL A 48 2.14 1.99 14.23
C VAL A 48 2.72 2.89 15.31
N ASP A 49 4.01 2.74 15.62
CA ASP A 49 4.72 3.62 16.53
C ASP A 49 5.03 4.98 15.85
N PRO A 50 5.42 6.02 16.63
CA PRO A 50 5.86 7.29 16.06
C PRO A 50 7.04 7.12 15.10
N TYR A 51 7.12 8.01 14.12
CA TYR A 51 8.15 7.98 13.10
C TYR A 51 9.58 8.13 13.69
N PRO A 52 10.56 7.33 13.24
CA PRO A 52 10.40 6.19 12.33
C PRO A 52 9.96 4.91 13.06
N ASP A 53 8.90 4.28 12.53
CA ASP A 53 8.46 2.94 12.92
C ASP A 53 9.27 1.85 12.20
N LEU A 54 9.10 0.58 12.58
CA LEU A 54 9.64 -0.58 11.86
C LEU A 54 9.28 -0.55 10.36
N LEU A 55 8.09 -0.09 10.00
CA LEU A 55 7.66 0.06 8.59
C LEU A 55 8.62 0.96 7.80
N CYS A 56 9.21 1.98 8.42
CA CYS A 56 10.08 2.93 7.75
C CYS A 56 11.49 2.40 7.45
N HIS A 57 11.78 1.13 7.78
CA HIS A 57 13.06 0.50 7.44
C HIS A 57 13.18 0.08 5.97
N GLU A 58 12.04 -0.14 5.30
CA GLU A 58 12.01 -0.47 3.87
C GLU A 58 11.48 0.71 3.06
N ALA A 59 11.69 0.68 1.74
CA ALA A 59 11.12 1.66 0.84
C ALA A 59 9.57 1.55 0.80
N PRO A 60 8.84 2.65 0.52
CA PRO A 60 7.38 2.63 0.45
C PRO A 60 6.82 1.56 -0.50
N GLU A 61 7.53 1.24 -1.58
CA GLU A 61 7.13 0.20 -2.51
C GLU A 61 6.98 -1.18 -1.87
N PHE A 62 7.88 -1.51 -0.95
CA PHE A 62 7.90 -2.81 -0.28
C PHE A 62 6.58 -3.07 0.45
N TRP A 63 6.00 -2.03 1.04
CA TRP A 63 4.73 -2.10 1.75
C TRP A 63 3.53 -1.80 0.85
N ALA A 64 3.69 -0.95 -0.17
CA ALA A 64 2.60 -0.58 -1.07
C ALA A 64 2.20 -1.72 -2.01
N LEU A 65 3.17 -2.35 -2.69
CA LEU A 65 2.89 -3.32 -3.74
C LEU A 65 2.11 -4.56 -3.26
N PRO A 66 2.34 -5.11 -2.05
CA PRO A 66 1.51 -6.19 -1.51
C PRO A 66 0.04 -5.84 -1.30
N ALA A 67 -0.33 -4.55 -1.20
CA ALA A 67 -1.74 -4.13 -1.13
C ALA A 67 -2.45 -4.19 -2.50
N TYR A 68 -1.70 -4.37 -3.59
CA TYR A 68 -2.22 -4.44 -4.95
C TYR A 68 -1.98 -5.80 -5.60
N TYR A 69 -0.75 -6.32 -5.53
CA TYR A 69 -0.36 -7.61 -6.08
C TYR A 69 -0.38 -8.69 -4.99
N GLY A 70 -0.99 -9.83 -5.32
CA GLY A 70 -0.76 -11.06 -4.58
C GLY A 70 0.53 -11.74 -5.04
N ARG A 71 1.08 -12.62 -4.21
CA ARG A 71 2.35 -13.31 -4.48
C ARG A 71 2.35 -14.25 -5.70
N GLY A 72 1.18 -14.73 -6.14
CA GLY A 72 1.10 -15.77 -7.17
C GLY A 72 1.87 -17.05 -6.78
N ASP A 73 2.73 -17.52 -7.68
CA ASP A 73 3.64 -18.66 -7.47
C ASP A 73 4.99 -18.25 -6.82
N HIS A 74 5.21 -16.95 -6.60
CA HIS A 74 6.44 -16.45 -5.99
C HIS A 74 6.42 -16.64 -4.46
N LEU A 75 7.63 -16.79 -3.88
CA LEU A 75 7.80 -16.92 -2.42
C LEU A 75 7.38 -15.65 -1.69
N LEU A 76 7.62 -14.49 -2.29
CA LEU A 76 7.31 -13.17 -1.74
C LEU A 76 6.54 -12.34 -2.80
N PRO A 77 5.69 -11.39 -2.36
CA PRO A 77 5.18 -10.35 -3.26
C PRO A 77 6.32 -9.45 -3.76
N PRO A 78 6.08 -8.66 -4.82
CA PRO A 78 7.06 -7.69 -5.32
C PRO A 78 7.51 -6.73 -4.21
N THR A 79 8.81 -6.48 -4.15
CA THR A 79 9.42 -5.59 -3.16
C THR A 79 9.56 -4.16 -3.67
N GLY A 80 9.47 -3.97 -4.99
CA GLY A 80 9.71 -2.70 -5.66
C GLY A 80 11.16 -2.45 -6.02
N ASP A 81 12.09 -3.31 -5.57
CA ASP A 81 13.50 -3.30 -5.92
C ASP A 81 13.69 -3.90 -7.33
N PRO A 82 14.29 -3.16 -8.28
CA PRO A 82 14.42 -3.62 -9.66
C PRO A 82 15.23 -4.90 -9.84
N ASP A 83 16.24 -5.12 -9.00
CA ASP A 83 17.13 -6.28 -9.10
C ASP A 83 16.47 -7.52 -8.46
N ALA A 84 15.81 -7.34 -7.31
CA ALA A 84 15.05 -8.40 -6.65
C ALA A 84 13.85 -8.84 -7.48
N ASP A 85 13.12 -7.88 -8.07
CA ASP A 85 11.89 -8.14 -8.83
C ASP A 85 12.16 -8.43 -10.32
N ALA A 86 13.41 -8.46 -10.78
CA ALA A 86 13.77 -8.65 -12.20
C ALA A 86 13.18 -9.93 -12.84
N HIS A 87 12.89 -10.93 -12.01
CA HIS A 87 12.35 -12.23 -12.43
C HIS A 87 10.81 -12.29 -12.43
N ILE A 88 10.13 -11.22 -12.01
CA ILE A 88 8.69 -11.17 -11.84
C ILE A 88 8.03 -10.65 -13.13
N ASP A 89 7.11 -11.43 -13.68
CA ASP A 89 6.19 -10.96 -14.71
C ASP A 89 4.93 -10.36 -14.06
N PHE A 90 4.95 -9.04 -13.85
CA PHE A 90 3.86 -8.29 -13.22
C PHE A 90 2.50 -8.47 -13.92
N SER A 91 2.49 -8.76 -15.22
CA SER A 91 1.23 -8.97 -15.96
C SER A 91 0.51 -10.27 -15.59
N ARG A 92 1.21 -11.18 -14.92
CA ARG A 92 0.72 -12.51 -14.52
C ARG A 92 0.46 -12.62 -13.03
N LEU A 93 0.80 -11.59 -12.25
CA LEU A 93 0.53 -11.59 -10.83
C LEU A 93 -0.98 -11.48 -10.57
N PRO A 94 -1.51 -12.24 -9.60
CA PRO A 94 -2.88 -12.04 -9.16
C PRO A 94 -3.03 -10.65 -8.55
N LEU A 95 -4.14 -9.98 -8.83
CA LEU A 95 -4.47 -8.70 -8.21
C LEU A 95 -5.35 -8.93 -7.00
N HIS A 96 -5.06 -8.25 -5.89
CA HIS A 96 -5.98 -8.18 -4.78
C HIS A 96 -7.22 -7.39 -5.20
N PRO A 97 -8.45 -7.88 -4.90
CA PRO A 97 -9.64 -7.09 -5.15
C PRO A 97 -9.59 -5.80 -4.32
N PRO A 98 -10.11 -4.67 -4.83
CA PRO A 98 -10.24 -3.48 -4.01
C PRO A 98 -11.23 -3.75 -2.86
N PRO A 99 -11.15 -2.99 -1.75
CA PRO A 99 -12.06 -3.18 -0.63
C PRO A 99 -13.54 -2.96 -1.03
N PRO A 100 -14.51 -3.61 -0.34
CA PRO A 100 -15.93 -3.43 -0.63
C PRO A 100 -16.34 -1.95 -0.67
N ARG A 101 -17.22 -1.60 -1.61
CA ARG A 101 -17.61 -0.20 -1.91
C ARG A 101 -18.32 0.51 -0.76
N ASP A 102 -18.78 -0.20 0.24
CA ASP A 102 -19.47 0.29 1.43
C ASP A 102 -18.60 0.16 2.69
N SER A 103 -17.35 -0.29 2.56
CA SER A 103 -16.43 -0.43 3.68
C SER A 103 -15.88 0.91 4.18
N ARG A 104 -15.47 0.92 5.47
CA ARG A 104 -14.84 2.06 6.15
C ARG A 104 -13.52 2.53 5.54
N PHE A 105 -12.91 1.72 4.65
CA PHE A 105 -11.59 1.98 4.10
C PHE A 105 -11.60 3.07 3.02
N TRP A 106 -12.77 3.36 2.45
CA TRP A 106 -12.96 4.43 1.49
C TRP A 106 -13.25 5.76 2.18
N THR A 107 -12.18 6.45 2.56
CA THR A 107 -12.20 7.74 3.26
C THR A 107 -12.27 8.95 2.32
N LEU A 108 -11.90 8.76 1.05
CA LEU A 108 -11.88 9.79 0.01
C LEU A 108 -13.04 9.63 -0.99
N PRO A 109 -13.50 10.74 -1.61
CA PRO A 109 -14.48 10.68 -2.69
C PRO A 109 -13.90 9.93 -3.91
N ARG A 110 -14.75 9.13 -4.57
CA ARG A 110 -14.39 8.29 -5.73
C ARG A 110 -14.72 8.94 -7.06
#